data_AF-A0A8B6CLY3-F1
#
_entry.id   AF-A0A8B6CLY3-F1
#
_cell.length_a   1.000
_cell.length_b   1.000
_cell.length_c   1.000
_cell.angle_alpha   90.00
_cell.angle_beta   90.00
_cell.angle_gamma   90.00
#
_symmetry.space_group_name_H-M   'P 1'
#
loop_
_entity.id
_entity.type
_entity.pdbx_description
1 polymer ?
#
loop_
_entity_poly.entity_id
_entity_poly.type
_entity_poly.pdbx_seq_one_letter_code
_entity_poly.pdbx_strand_id
1 'polypeptide(L)'
;MKFTLLILIIALLCGIGHAYPDRRGICLTFCGTFSKHTCPQGYECRSNGCGHECYRPMNFQVPANCSAPSCEGQSHCPVGYKVDSNGCDTCDCDWSAMKDYSQLG
;
A
#
# COMPACT_ATOMS: atom_id res chain seq x y z
N MET A 1 -27.38 35.58 33.85
CA MET A 1 -25.94 35.85 33.67
C MET A 1 -25.09 34.58 33.68
N LYS A 2 -25.22 33.67 34.67
CA LYS A 2 -24.44 32.41 34.71
C LYS A 2 -24.76 31.40 33.59
N PHE A 3 -26.04 31.23 33.25
CA PHE A 3 -26.46 30.31 32.17
C PHE A 3 -26.02 30.81 30.79
N THR A 4 -26.04 32.13 30.57
CA THR A 4 -25.58 32.76 29.32
C THR A 4 -24.09 32.55 29.09
N LEU A 5 -23.27 32.64 30.16
CA LEU A 5 -21.85 32.34 30.10
C LEU A 5 -21.57 30.87 29.78
N LEU A 6 -22.36 29.95 30.35
CA LEU A 6 -22.21 28.51 30.12
C LEU A 6 -22.49 28.14 28.65
N ILE A 7 -23.54 28.72 28.06
CA ILE A 7 -23.92 28.49 26.66
C ILE A 7 -22.83 29.01 25.70
N LEU A 8 -22.24 30.17 25.99
CA LEU A 8 -21.14 30.73 25.18
C LEU A 8 -19.89 29.84 25.25
N ILE A 9 -19.56 29.29 26.42
CA ILE A 9 -18.42 28.37 26.59
C ILE A 9 -18.65 27.08 25.79
N ILE A 10 -19.85 26.50 25.84
CA ILE A 10 -20.18 25.29 25.10
C ILE A 10 -20.12 25.53 23.59
N ALA A 11 -20.64 26.66 23.10
CA ALA A 11 -20.57 27.02 21.68
C ALA A 11 -19.13 27.20 21.19
N LEU A 12 -18.26 27.80 22.03
CA LEU A 12 -16.83 27.94 21.74
C LEU A 12 -16.13 26.58 21.67
N LEU A 13 -16.42 25.67 22.61
CA LEU A 13 -15.85 24.32 22.61
C LEU A 13 -16.34 23.44 21.46
N CYS A 14 -17.65 23.50 21.13
CA CYS A 14 -18.21 22.76 20.00
C CYS A 14 -17.73 23.30 18.64
N GLY A 15 -17.55 24.62 18.49
CA GLY A 15 -17.02 25.22 17.27
C GLY A 15 -15.61 24.74 16.92
N ILE A 16 -14.77 24.47 17.93
CA ILE A 16 -13.41 23.93 17.73
C ILE A 16 -13.46 22.43 17.37
N GLY A 17 -14.46 21.69 17.86
CA GLY A 17 -14.61 20.25 17.61
C GLY A 17 -14.95 19.90 16.14
N HIS A 18 -15.67 20.75 15.43
CA HIS A 18 -16.04 20.53 14.02
C HIS A 18 -14.96 20.99 13.01
N ALA A 19 -13.92 21.68 13.47
CA ALA A 19 -12.80 22.10 12.64
C ALA A 19 -11.64 21.08 12.64
N TYR A 20 -11.80 19.92 13.29
CA TYR A 20 -10.78 18.89 13.26
C TYR A 20 -10.72 18.31 11.83
N PRO A 21 -9.59 18.44 11.12
CA PRO A 21 -9.47 17.82 9.81
C PRO A 21 -9.67 16.32 9.99
N ASP A 22 -10.53 15.72 9.15
CA ASP A 22 -10.61 14.26 9.03
C ASP A 22 -9.17 13.74 8.89
N ARG A 23 -8.76 12.82 9.78
CA ARG A 23 -7.45 12.17 9.68
C ARG A 23 -7.43 11.34 8.40
N ARG A 24 -7.07 11.95 7.28
CA ARG A 24 -6.76 11.25 6.03
C ARG A 24 -5.34 10.70 6.17
N GLY A 25 -5.21 9.38 6.15
CA GLY A 25 -3.90 8.71 6.13
C GLY A 25 -3.13 9.04 4.84
N ILE A 26 -1.81 8.85 4.88
CA ILE A 26 -0.96 8.97 3.69
C ILE A 26 -1.12 7.68 2.88
N CYS A 27 -1.24 7.79 1.55
CA CYS A 27 -1.28 6.64 0.68
C CYS A 27 0.04 5.87 0.73
N LEU A 28 -0.04 4.57 0.98
CA LEU A 28 1.09 3.66 0.89
C LEU A 28 1.37 3.35 -0.59
N THR A 29 2.60 3.58 -1.05
CA THR A 29 3.01 3.27 -2.42
C THR A 29 4.16 2.27 -2.38
N PHE A 30 3.96 1.14 -3.04
CA PHE A 30 4.89 0.02 -3.03
C PHE A 30 5.86 0.06 -4.19
N CYS A 31 5.53 0.74 -5.29
CA CYS A 31 6.41 0.92 -6.44
C CYS A 31 6.43 2.37 -6.95
N GLY A 32 7.40 2.68 -7.79
CA GLY A 32 7.56 3.96 -8.46
C GLY A 32 8.51 4.92 -7.74
N THR A 33 8.50 6.19 -8.16
CA THR A 33 9.51 7.19 -7.76
C THR A 33 9.60 7.40 -6.24
N PHE A 34 8.47 7.32 -5.55
CA PHE A 34 8.39 7.62 -4.11
C PHE A 34 8.90 6.47 -3.23
N SER A 35 8.64 5.22 -3.60
CA SER A 35 9.16 4.06 -2.86
C SER A 35 10.55 3.63 -3.32
N LYS A 36 11.01 4.16 -4.47
CA LYS A 36 12.25 3.74 -5.16
C LYS A 36 12.30 2.25 -5.48
N HIS A 37 11.18 1.55 -5.36
CA HIS A 37 11.03 0.15 -5.73
C HIS A 37 10.59 0.04 -7.18
N THR A 38 11.29 -0.79 -7.94
CA THR A 38 10.92 -1.16 -9.29
C THR A 38 10.33 -2.56 -9.26
N CYS A 39 9.16 -2.73 -9.88
CA CYS A 39 8.49 -4.01 -9.89
C CYS A 39 9.36 -5.12 -10.53
N PRO A 40 9.20 -6.38 -10.10
CA PRO A 40 9.90 -7.50 -10.71
C PRO A 40 9.61 -7.62 -12.21
N GLN A 41 10.43 -8.40 -12.91
CA GLN A 41 10.32 -8.56 -14.35
C GLN A 41 8.91 -9.00 -14.77
N GLY A 42 8.35 -8.30 -15.76
CA GLY A 42 7.00 -8.57 -16.29
C GLY A 42 5.87 -7.99 -15.45
N TYR A 43 6.12 -7.51 -14.23
CA TYR A 43 5.12 -6.78 -13.44
C TYR A 43 5.06 -5.31 -13.85
N GLU A 44 3.89 -4.72 -13.72
CA GLU A 44 3.64 -3.31 -13.97
C GLU A 44 3.34 -2.58 -12.68
N CYS A 45 3.94 -1.40 -12.49
CA CYS A 45 3.58 -0.51 -11.39
C CYS A 45 2.28 0.23 -11.73
N ARG A 46 1.20 -0.08 -11.02
CA ARG A 46 -0.14 0.44 -11.31
C ARG A 46 -0.77 1.06 -10.06
N SER A 47 -1.60 2.08 -10.26
CA SER A 47 -2.34 2.67 -9.15
C SER A 47 -3.37 1.69 -8.59
N ASN A 48 -3.46 1.61 -7.26
CA ASN A 48 -4.49 0.85 -6.54
C ASN A 48 -5.60 1.74 -5.96
N GLY A 49 -5.73 2.98 -6.46
CA GLY A 49 -6.72 3.96 -6.02
C GLY A 49 -6.23 4.95 -4.95
N CYS A 50 -5.13 4.64 -4.25
CA CYS A 50 -4.47 5.56 -3.32
C CYS A 50 -2.99 5.74 -3.69
N GLY A 51 -2.23 4.63 -3.70
CA GLY A 51 -0.82 4.59 -4.09
C GLY A 51 -0.61 3.79 -5.36
N HIS A 52 0.54 3.11 -5.44
CA HIS A 52 0.88 2.21 -6.54
C HIS A 52 1.41 0.87 -6.02
N GLU A 53 1.11 -0.20 -6.73
CA GLU A 53 1.59 -1.55 -6.44
C GLU A 53 1.95 -2.30 -7.71
N CYS A 54 2.70 -3.38 -7.56
CA CYS A 54 3.10 -4.25 -8.65
C CYS A 54 1.97 -5.21 -9.01
N TYR A 55 1.55 -5.20 -10.27
CA TYR A 55 0.49 -6.05 -10.80
C TYR A 55 1.00 -6.92 -11.95
N ARG A 56 0.46 -8.14 -12.06
CA ARG A 56 0.73 -9.04 -13.18
C ARG A 56 -0.19 -8.67 -14.36
N PRO A 57 0.32 -8.08 -15.45
CA PRO A 57 -0.53 -7.70 -16.57
C PRO A 57 -1.11 -8.93 -17.28
N MET A 58 -2.16 -8.73 -18.08
CA MET A 58 -2.85 -9.85 -18.77
C MET A 58 -1.94 -10.61 -19.74
N ASN A 59 -0.93 -9.94 -20.30
CA ASN A 59 0.07 -10.51 -21.20
C ASN A 59 1.31 -11.01 -20.46
N PHE A 60 1.25 -11.18 -19.13
CA PHE A 60 2.38 -11.69 -18.37
C PHE A 60 2.79 -13.08 -18.85
N GLN A 61 4.06 -13.21 -19.18
CA GLN A 61 4.66 -14.48 -19.60
C GLN A 61 5.38 -15.09 -18.42
N VAL A 62 4.90 -16.25 -17.98
CA VAL A 62 5.65 -17.09 -17.03
C VAL A 62 6.97 -17.48 -17.71
N PRO A 63 8.13 -17.36 -17.03
CA PRO A 63 9.40 -17.73 -17.62
C PRO A 63 9.38 -19.18 -18.13
N ALA A 64 10.09 -19.47 -19.23
CA ALA A 64 9.97 -20.72 -19.96
C ALA A 64 10.20 -22.01 -19.13
N ASN A 65 10.99 -21.92 -18.06
CA ASN A 65 11.30 -23.04 -17.16
C ASN A 65 10.44 -23.05 -15.88
N CYS A 66 9.44 -22.19 -15.80
CA CYS A 66 8.58 -22.02 -14.65
C CYS A 66 7.17 -22.48 -14.94
N SER A 67 6.52 -23.04 -13.93
CA SER A 67 5.07 -23.25 -13.93
C SER A 67 4.43 -22.15 -13.11
N ALA A 68 3.20 -21.75 -13.46
CA ALA A 68 2.44 -20.84 -12.62
C ALA A 68 2.27 -21.48 -11.22
N PRO A 69 2.72 -20.83 -10.14
CA PRO A 69 2.65 -21.43 -8.82
C PRO A 69 1.18 -21.53 -8.38
N SER A 70 0.78 -22.72 -7.92
CA SER A 70 -0.55 -22.96 -7.37
C SER A 70 -0.55 -22.61 -5.88
N CYS A 71 -0.73 -21.32 -5.57
CA CYS A 71 -0.69 -20.83 -4.19
C CYS A 71 -2.07 -20.92 -3.53
N GLU A 72 -2.14 -21.65 -2.42
CA GLU A 72 -3.36 -21.70 -1.60
C GLU A 72 -3.48 -20.41 -0.79
N GLY A 73 -4.48 -19.59 -1.09
CA GLY A 73 -4.83 -18.39 -0.30
C GLY A 73 -4.03 -17.12 -0.59
N GLN A 74 -2.93 -17.17 -1.35
CA GLN A 74 -2.10 -16.00 -1.66
C GLN A 74 -2.06 -15.69 -3.15
N SER A 75 -3.04 -14.90 -3.62
CA SER A 75 -3.19 -14.55 -5.04
C SER A 75 -2.58 -13.19 -5.43
N HIS A 76 -2.14 -12.38 -4.46
CA HIS A 76 -1.63 -11.03 -4.73
C HIS A 76 -0.49 -10.64 -3.79
N CYS A 77 0.56 -10.07 -4.39
CA CYS A 77 1.70 -9.50 -3.68
C CYS A 77 1.96 -8.07 -4.20
N PRO A 78 1.76 -7.01 -3.38
CA PRO A 78 1.81 -5.63 -3.83
C PRO A 78 3.22 -5.14 -4.23
N VAL A 79 4.25 -5.88 -3.86
CA VAL A 79 5.65 -5.64 -4.26
C VAL A 79 6.19 -6.67 -5.26
N GLY A 80 5.38 -7.70 -5.56
CA GLY A 80 5.78 -8.89 -6.31
C GLY A 80 6.14 -10.09 -5.42
N TYR A 81 6.29 -11.25 -6.06
CA TYR A 81 6.63 -12.51 -5.40
C TYR A 81 8.14 -12.68 -5.28
N LYS A 82 8.57 -13.45 -4.29
CA LYS A 82 9.95 -13.94 -4.24
C LYS A 82 10.16 -14.88 -5.43
N VAL A 83 11.37 -14.87 -5.95
CA VAL A 83 11.80 -15.81 -6.97
C VAL A 83 12.69 -16.88 -6.35
N ASP A 84 12.56 -18.12 -6.82
CA ASP A 84 13.46 -19.21 -6.47
C ASP A 84 14.82 -19.09 -7.20
N SER A 85 15.71 -20.07 -7.01
CA SER A 85 17.02 -20.11 -7.67
C SER A 85 16.94 -20.19 -9.20
N ASN A 86 15.79 -20.57 -9.76
CA ASN A 86 15.54 -20.67 -11.20
C ASN A 86 14.88 -19.40 -11.76
N GLY A 87 14.58 -18.41 -10.91
CA GLY A 87 13.87 -17.20 -11.29
C GLY A 87 12.35 -17.36 -11.35
N CYS A 88 11.80 -18.43 -10.78
CA CYS A 88 10.36 -18.70 -10.78
C CYS A 88 9.68 -18.08 -9.56
N ASP A 89 8.53 -17.45 -9.77
CA ASP A 89 7.67 -16.96 -8.67
C ASP A 89 7.36 -18.10 -7.70
N THR A 90 7.60 -17.85 -6.40
CA THR A 90 7.15 -18.73 -5.31
C THR A 90 5.77 -18.28 -4.81
N CYS A 91 5.28 -18.89 -3.73
CA CYS A 91 4.05 -18.45 -3.06
C CYS A 91 4.25 -17.41 -1.96
N ASP A 92 5.47 -16.88 -1.82
CA ASP A 92 5.80 -15.86 -0.82
C ASP A 92 5.96 -14.47 -1.48
N CYS A 93 5.46 -13.42 -0.81
CA CYS A 93 5.74 -12.05 -1.25
C CYS A 93 7.16 -11.60 -0.87
N ASP A 94 7.77 -10.78 -1.73
CA ASP A 94 9.09 -10.20 -1.46
C ASP A 94 9.02 -8.89 -0.67
N TRP A 95 8.80 -8.99 0.64
CA TRP A 95 8.80 -7.84 1.53
C TRP A 95 10.18 -7.19 1.72
N SER A 96 11.26 -7.79 1.21
CA SER A 96 12.60 -7.21 1.34
C SER A 96 12.74 -5.89 0.56
N ALA A 97 11.88 -5.69 -0.44
CA ALA A 97 11.73 -4.45 -1.19
C ALA A 97 11.09 -3.30 -0.40
N MET A 98 10.45 -3.57 0.75
CA MET A 98 9.72 -2.56 1.54
C MET A 98 10.52 -1.97 2.71
N LYS A 99 11.83 -2.18 2.78
CA LYS A 99 12.64 -1.84 3.97
C LYS A 99 12.54 -0.36 4.40
N ASP A 100 12.22 0.56 3.49
CA ASP A 100 12.08 1.98 3.79
C ASP A 100 10.81 2.35 4.59
N TYR A 101 9.78 1.49 4.64
CA TYR A 101 8.56 1.78 5.41
C TYR A 101 8.67 1.45 6.91
N SER A 102 9.72 0.75 7.32
CA SER A 102 9.99 0.47 8.75
C SER A 102 10.42 1.71 9.55
N GLN A 103 10.58 2.86 8.89
CA GLN A 103 10.98 4.13 9.51
C GLN A 103 9.84 5.16 9.64
N LEU A 104 8.59 4.78 9.31
CA LEU A 104 7.40 5.64 9.44
C LEU A 104 6.55 5.32 10.68
N GLY A 105 7.14 4.62 11.66
CA GLY A 105 6.59 4.40 13.01
C GLY A 105 7.28 5.27 14.04
#